data_AF-A0A451FN81-F1
#
_entry.id   AF-A0A451FN81-F1
#
_cell.length_a   1.000
_cell.length_b   1.000
_cell.length_c   1.000
_cell.angle_alpha   90.00
_cell.angle_beta   90.00
_cell.angle_gamma   90.00
#
_symmetry.space_group_name_H-M   'P 1'
#
loop_
_entity.id
_entity.type
_entity.pdbx_description
1 polymer ?
#
loop_
_entity_poly.entity_id
_entity_poly.type
_entity_poly.pdbx_seq_one_letter_code
_entity_poly.pdbx_strand_id
1 'polypeptide(L)'
;SVPVWSGANVAGVNLQKLNPAIGTDQDGEKWKEVHKMVVDSAYEVIRLKGYTNWAIGMSVADLTESLVKNLNRVHPISTMVKGMYGIGDEVYPSLPCILNASGVGSVVNMTLTDGEVAQLKMSAETLWNIQKDLKDL
;
A
#
# COMPACT_ATOMS: atom_id res chain seq x y z
N SER A 1 -2.62 6.17 -2.92
CA SER A 1 -2.18 5.18 -1.91
C SER A 1 -2.61 5.66 -0.53
N VAL A 2 -2.68 4.77 0.45
CA VAL A 2 -3.16 5.09 1.81
C VAL A 2 -2.04 4.84 2.82
N PRO A 3 -1.62 5.84 3.61
CA PRO A 3 -0.72 5.62 4.73
C PRO A 3 -1.51 5.08 5.93
N VAL A 4 -1.13 3.92 6.45
CA VAL A 4 -1.76 3.31 7.63
C VAL A 4 -1.03 3.77 8.89
N TRP A 5 -1.32 4.99 9.36
CA TRP A 5 -0.71 5.59 10.54
C TRP A 5 -1.00 4.81 11.82
N SER A 6 -2.15 4.14 11.88
CA SER A 6 -2.52 3.29 13.02
C SER A 6 -1.60 2.07 13.19
N GLY A 7 -0.89 1.66 12.13
CA GLY A 7 0.11 0.59 12.15
C GLY A 7 1.56 1.07 12.25
N ALA A 8 1.82 2.37 12.12
CA ALA A 8 3.18 2.92 12.11
C ALA A 8 3.84 2.78 13.50
N ASN A 9 5.00 2.12 13.55
CA ASN A 9 5.68 1.81 14.80
C ASN A 9 7.21 1.68 14.64
N VAL A 10 7.92 1.85 15.75
CA VAL A 10 9.35 1.50 15.87
C VAL A 10 9.50 0.55 17.06
N ALA A 11 10.10 -0.62 16.86
CA ALA A 11 10.22 -1.67 17.88
C ALA A 11 8.88 -2.02 18.56
N GLY A 12 7.76 -1.97 17.81
CA GLY A 12 6.41 -2.21 18.33
C GLY A 12 5.78 -1.04 19.09
N VAL A 13 6.51 0.06 19.31
CA VAL A 13 5.97 1.29 19.91
C VAL A 13 5.23 2.07 18.83
N ASN A 14 3.91 2.12 18.96
CA ASN A 14 3.03 2.78 18.01
C ASN A 14 3.20 4.30 18.03
N LEU A 15 3.48 4.89 16.87
CA LEU A 15 3.75 6.32 16.74
C LEU A 15 2.50 7.18 16.93
N GLN A 16 1.32 6.69 16.54
CA GLN A 16 0.05 7.40 16.75
C GLN A 16 -0.32 7.47 18.24
N LYS A 17 0.12 6.52 19.08
CA LYS A 17 -0.04 6.63 20.53
C LYS A 17 0.86 7.71 21.15
N LEU A 18 2.01 8.00 20.54
CA LEU A 18 2.94 9.04 21.01
C LEU A 18 2.54 10.43 20.50
N ASN A 19 2.12 10.51 19.24
CA ASN A 19 1.56 11.71 18.61
C ASN A 19 0.18 11.37 18.03
N PRO A 20 -0.92 11.60 18.78
CA PRO A 20 -2.28 11.33 18.30
C PRO A 20 -2.67 12.12 17.05
N ALA A 21 -1.99 13.24 16.78
CA ALA A 21 -2.22 14.06 15.59
C ALA A 21 -1.45 13.56 14.36
N ILE A 22 -0.58 12.53 14.47
CA ILE A 22 0.25 12.05 13.36
C ILE A 22 -0.57 11.79 12.10
N GLY A 23 -0.09 12.32 10.97
CA GLY A 23 -0.77 12.16 9.68
C GLY A 23 -2.01 13.03 9.47
N THR A 24 -2.42 13.82 10.46
CA THR A 24 -3.47 14.84 10.34
C THR A 24 -2.88 16.22 10.02
N ASP A 25 -3.72 17.17 9.64
CA ASP A 25 -3.29 18.56 9.40
C ASP A 25 -2.97 19.34 10.69
N GLN A 26 -3.32 18.78 11.86
CA GLN A 26 -3.03 19.37 13.17
C GLN A 26 -1.64 18.96 13.70
N ASP A 27 -0.94 18.08 12.98
CA ASP A 27 0.38 17.60 13.35
C ASP A 27 1.44 18.69 13.20
N GLY A 28 2.00 19.14 14.33
CA GLY A 28 3.09 20.14 14.33
C GLY A 28 4.36 19.65 13.64
N GLU A 29 4.58 18.33 13.59
CA GLU A 29 5.72 17.71 12.90
C GLU A 29 5.46 17.41 11.43
N LYS A 30 4.20 17.57 10.98
CA LYS A 30 3.77 17.42 9.58
C LYS A 30 4.10 16.06 8.97
N TRP A 31 3.88 14.96 9.70
CA TRP A 31 4.15 13.60 9.18
C TRP A 31 3.35 13.25 7.92
N LYS A 32 2.21 13.93 7.69
CA LYS A 32 1.46 13.83 6.43
C LYS A 32 2.33 14.14 5.19
N GLU A 33 3.32 15.03 5.33
CA GLU A 33 4.26 15.37 4.26
C GLU A 33 5.15 14.18 3.87
N VAL A 34 5.43 13.25 4.79
CA VAL A 34 6.19 12.03 4.48
C VAL A 34 5.43 11.17 3.47
N HIS A 35 4.11 11.00 3.65
CA HIS A 35 3.29 10.28 2.67
C HIS A 35 3.18 11.05 1.35
N LYS A 36 3.08 12.38 1.40
CA LYS A 36 3.12 13.23 0.21
C LYS A 36 4.42 13.03 -0.58
N MET A 37 5.58 13.00 0.09
CA MET A 37 6.86 12.69 -0.53
C MET A 37 6.88 11.30 -1.18
N VAL A 38 6.26 10.29 -0.57
CA VAL A 38 6.12 8.96 -1.17
C VAL A 38 5.34 9.02 -2.49
N VAL A 39 4.21 9.72 -2.51
CA VAL A 39 3.38 9.92 -3.72
C VAL A 39 4.16 10.68 -4.80
N ASP A 40 4.87 11.74 -4.42
CA ASP A 40 5.54 12.65 -5.35
C ASP A 40 6.91 12.12 -5.84
N SER A 41 7.50 11.15 -5.14
CA SER A 41 8.86 10.64 -5.41
C SER A 41 9.08 10.16 -6.85
N ALA A 42 8.09 9.50 -7.45
CA ALA A 42 8.20 9.02 -8.83
C ALA A 42 8.29 10.19 -9.82
N TYR A 43 7.45 11.21 -9.63
CA TYR A 43 7.45 12.42 -10.46
C TYR A 43 8.75 13.20 -10.30
N GLU A 44 9.28 13.32 -9.08
CA GLU A 44 10.54 14.01 -8.85
C GLU A 44 11.72 13.30 -9.53
N VAL A 45 11.84 11.98 -9.39
CA VAL A 45 12.91 11.22 -10.04
C VAL A 45 12.78 11.27 -11.57
N ILE A 46 11.57 11.17 -12.11
CA ILE A 46 11.32 11.33 -13.55
C ILE A 46 11.73 12.73 -14.02
N ARG A 47 11.39 13.78 -13.27
CA ARG A 47 11.78 15.15 -13.61
C ARG A 47 13.31 15.34 -13.66
N LEU A 48 14.04 14.67 -12.77
CA LEU A 48 15.50 14.83 -12.65
C LEU A 48 16.30 13.92 -13.60
N LYS A 49 15.86 12.66 -13.79
CA LYS A 49 16.60 11.61 -14.52
C LYS A 49 15.88 11.13 -15.79
N GLY A 50 14.60 11.44 -15.96
CA GLY A 50 13.76 11.03 -17.09
C GLY A 50 12.98 9.72 -16.87
N TYR A 51 13.35 8.90 -15.88
CA TYR A 51 12.70 7.62 -15.58
C TYR A 51 13.08 7.08 -14.18
N THR A 52 12.30 6.13 -13.67
CA THR A 52 12.61 5.36 -12.45
C THR A 52 13.05 3.94 -12.85
N ASN A 53 14.02 3.35 -12.14
CA ASN A 53 14.48 1.99 -12.46
C ASN A 53 15.07 1.22 -11.28
N TRP A 54 15.98 1.83 -10.52
CA TRP A 54 16.72 1.12 -9.47
C TRP A 54 15.85 0.69 -8.29
N ALA A 55 15.05 1.61 -7.74
CA ALA A 55 14.18 1.31 -6.60
C ALA A 55 13.13 0.23 -6.93
N ILE A 56 12.48 0.34 -8.10
CA ILE A 56 11.53 -0.67 -8.56
C ILE A 56 12.21 -2.01 -8.87
N GLY A 57 13.42 -1.99 -9.45
CA GLY A 57 14.22 -3.20 -9.67
C GLY A 57 14.55 -3.94 -8.37
N MET A 58 14.95 -3.21 -7.33
CA MET A 58 15.18 -3.78 -5.99
C MET A 58 13.90 -4.32 -5.35
N SER A 59 12.78 -3.61 -5.50
CA SER A 59 11.47 -4.07 -5.01
C SER A 59 11.05 -5.38 -5.70
N VAL A 60 11.21 -5.48 -7.02
CA VAL A 60 10.92 -6.72 -7.77
C VAL A 60 11.86 -7.86 -7.34
N ALA A 61 13.14 -7.59 -7.11
CA ALA A 61 14.09 -8.58 -6.62
C ALA A 61 13.69 -9.12 -5.23
N ASP A 62 13.21 -8.26 -4.32
CA ASP A 62 12.75 -8.64 -2.99
C ASP A 62 11.49 -9.53 -3.01
N LEU A 63 10.52 -9.20 -3.88
CA LEU A 63 9.35 -10.06 -4.13
C LEU A 63 9.76 -11.41 -4.72
N THR A 64 10.67 -11.39 -5.71
CA THR A 64 11.18 -12.58 -6.38
C THR A 64 11.90 -13.50 -5.41
N GLU A 65 12.69 -12.96 -4.48
CA GLU A 65 13.34 -13.76 -3.44
C GLU A 65 12.32 -14.50 -2.57
N SER A 66 11.22 -13.84 -2.17
CA SER A 66 10.16 -14.46 -1.38
C SER A 66 9.47 -15.61 -2.10
N LEU A 67 9.21 -15.43 -3.40
CA LEU A 67 8.64 -16.44 -4.29
C LEU A 67 9.60 -17.63 -4.44
N VAL A 68 10.82 -17.38 -4.93
CA VAL A 68 11.78 -18.43 -5.29
C VAL A 68 12.27 -19.23 -4.08
N LYS A 69 12.46 -18.57 -2.93
CA LYS A 69 12.93 -19.22 -1.70
C LYS A 69 11.79 -19.68 -0.77
N ASN A 70 10.53 -19.55 -1.19
CA ASN A 70 9.36 -19.99 -0.41
C ASN A 70 9.30 -19.38 1.01
N LEU A 71 9.58 -18.08 1.16
CA LEU A 71 9.89 -17.48 2.47
C LEU A 71 8.68 -17.14 3.34
N ASN A 72 7.45 -17.20 2.82
CA ASN A 72 6.24 -16.74 3.52
C ASN A 72 6.38 -15.32 4.12
N ARG A 73 7.06 -14.42 3.41
CA ARG A 73 7.23 -13.01 3.84
C ARG A 73 5.98 -12.21 3.52
N VAL A 74 5.69 -11.22 4.37
CA VAL A 74 4.56 -10.31 4.17
C VAL A 74 5.00 -9.11 3.33
N HIS A 75 4.32 -8.86 2.21
CA HIS A 75 4.59 -7.74 1.31
C HIS A 75 3.30 -6.99 0.95
N PRO A 76 3.30 -5.65 0.87
CA PRO A 76 2.17 -4.91 0.32
C PRO A 76 2.17 -5.03 -1.22
N ILE A 77 1.38 -5.95 -1.75
CA ILE A 77 1.28 -6.23 -3.19
C ILE A 77 -0.19 -6.25 -3.65
N SER A 78 -0.40 -5.98 -4.94
CA SER A 78 -1.73 -6.02 -5.54
C SER A 78 -2.29 -7.44 -5.57
N THR A 79 -3.51 -7.59 -5.05
CA THR A 79 -4.27 -8.84 -5.04
C THR A 79 -5.77 -8.52 -5.10
N MET A 80 -6.61 -9.48 -5.47
CA MET A 80 -8.06 -9.30 -5.43
C MET A 80 -8.52 -9.11 -3.98
N VAL A 81 -9.32 -8.07 -3.71
CA VAL A 81 -9.77 -7.71 -2.34
C VAL A 81 -11.30 -7.72 -2.16
N LYS A 82 -12.04 -8.27 -3.12
CA LYS A 82 -13.51 -8.38 -3.04
C LYS A 82 -13.93 -9.09 -1.74
N GLY A 83 -14.88 -8.50 -1.04
CA GLY A 83 -15.37 -8.93 0.27
C GLY A 83 -14.57 -8.39 1.46
N MET A 84 -13.41 -7.74 1.25
CA MET A 84 -12.62 -7.14 2.32
C MET A 84 -12.99 -5.66 2.50
N TYR A 85 -13.01 -5.20 3.76
CA TYR A 85 -13.27 -3.80 4.12
C TYR A 85 -14.51 -3.19 3.45
N GLY A 86 -15.52 -3.99 3.10
CA GLY A 86 -16.74 -3.54 2.41
C GLY A 86 -16.56 -3.20 0.92
N ILE A 87 -15.51 -3.72 0.26
CA ILE A 87 -15.29 -3.60 -1.19
C ILE A 87 -16.02 -4.75 -1.89
N GLY A 88 -16.98 -4.44 -2.78
CA GLY A 88 -17.78 -5.44 -3.49
C GLY A 88 -17.27 -5.81 -4.88
N ASP A 89 -16.46 -4.94 -5.48
CA ASP A 89 -15.98 -5.08 -6.86
C ASP A 89 -14.71 -5.94 -6.96
N GLU A 90 -14.44 -6.48 -8.16
CA GLU A 90 -13.24 -7.28 -8.44
C GLU A 90 -12.05 -6.39 -8.82
N VAL A 91 -11.53 -5.70 -7.80
CA VAL A 91 -10.44 -4.74 -7.93
C VAL A 91 -9.18 -5.21 -7.20
N TYR A 92 -8.01 -4.76 -7.67
CA TYR A 92 -6.68 -5.25 -7.26
C TYR A 92 -5.77 -4.17 -6.61
N PRO A 93 -6.21 -3.50 -5.52
CA PRO A 93 -5.33 -2.61 -4.76
C PRO A 93 -4.30 -3.43 -3.97
N SER A 94 -3.29 -2.76 -3.42
CA SER A 94 -2.26 -3.42 -2.62
C SER A 94 -2.67 -3.59 -1.16
N LEU A 95 -2.56 -4.82 -0.65
CA LEU A 95 -2.70 -5.17 0.77
C LEU A 95 -1.50 -6.04 1.20
N PRO A 96 -1.18 -6.12 2.50
CA PRO A 96 -0.13 -7.01 2.96
C PRO A 96 -0.54 -8.46 2.69
N CYS A 97 0.29 -9.19 1.95
CA CYS A 97 0.05 -10.56 1.55
C CYS A 97 1.23 -11.44 1.97
N ILE A 98 0.94 -12.65 2.42
CA ILE A 98 1.96 -13.69 2.58
C ILE A 98 2.35 -14.17 1.19
N LEU A 99 3.62 -13.99 0.83
CA LEU A 99 4.18 -14.34 -0.47
C LEU A 99 5.15 -15.51 -0.32
N ASN A 100 4.94 -16.56 -1.12
CA ASN A 100 5.72 -17.79 -1.08
C ASN A 100 5.78 -18.45 -2.48
N ALA A 101 6.28 -19.69 -2.61
CA ALA A 101 6.46 -20.33 -3.92
C ALA A 101 5.15 -20.56 -4.71
N SER A 102 3.98 -20.50 -4.05
CA SER A 102 2.67 -20.59 -4.68
C SER A 102 2.08 -19.23 -5.09
N GLY A 103 2.85 -18.14 -4.95
CA GLY A 103 2.35 -16.78 -5.16
C GLY A 103 1.74 -16.21 -3.88
N VAL A 104 0.57 -15.58 -4.01
CA VAL A 104 -0.18 -15.03 -2.86
C VAL A 104 -0.81 -16.18 -2.07
N GLY A 105 -0.23 -16.50 -0.91
CA GLY A 105 -0.74 -17.56 -0.04
C GLY A 105 -1.94 -17.12 0.80
N SER A 106 -1.91 -15.89 1.32
CA SER A 106 -3.04 -15.30 2.06
C SER A 106 -2.92 -13.78 2.13
N VAL A 107 -4.06 -13.10 2.32
CA VAL A 107 -4.10 -11.65 2.54
C VAL A 107 -4.25 -11.37 4.04
N VAL A 108 -3.43 -10.48 4.58
CA VAL A 108 -3.50 -10.06 5.98
C VAL A 108 -4.68 -9.11 6.16
N ASN A 109 -5.60 -9.47 7.06
CA ASN A 109 -6.70 -8.60 7.46
C ASN A 109 -6.21 -7.60 8.52
N MET A 110 -5.84 -6.40 8.07
CA MET A 110 -5.36 -5.32 8.92
C MET A 110 -6.50 -4.75 9.76
N THR A 111 -6.19 -4.37 11.00
CA THR A 111 -7.09 -3.51 11.77
C THR A 111 -6.85 -2.07 11.34
N LEU A 112 -7.79 -1.51 10.57
CA LEU A 112 -7.74 -0.15 10.06
C LEU A 112 -8.73 0.73 10.82
N THR A 113 -8.40 2.01 10.97
CA THR A 113 -9.37 3.02 11.44
C THR A 113 -10.45 3.27 10.38
N ASP A 114 -11.60 3.80 10.80
CA ASP A 114 -12.69 4.14 9.85
C ASP A 114 -12.20 5.09 8.74
N GLY A 115 -11.31 6.04 9.08
CA GLY A 115 -10.71 6.95 8.12
C GLY A 115 -9.77 6.26 7.13
N GLU A 116 -9.00 5.26 7.56
CA GLU A 116 -8.13 4.46 6.67
C GLU A 116 -8.95 3.52 5.79
N VAL A 117 -10.02 2.91 6.33
CA VAL A 117 -10.99 2.11 5.56
C VAL A 117 -11.65 2.97 4.48
N ALA A 118 -12.12 4.17 4.83
CA ALA A 118 -12.73 5.08 3.86
C ALA A 118 -11.75 5.45 2.72
N GLN A 119 -10.49 5.75 3.05
CA GLN A 119 -9.46 6.03 2.05
C GLN A 119 -9.15 4.81 1.17
N LEU A 120 -9.09 3.61 1.75
CA LEU A 120 -8.87 2.37 1.00
C LEU A 120 -10.01 2.10 0.02
N LYS A 121 -11.27 2.27 0.48
CA LYS A 121 -12.46 2.17 -0.38
C LYS A 121 -12.41 3.17 -1.52
N MET A 122 -12.09 4.44 -1.24
CA MET A 122 -11.98 5.47 -2.27
C MET A 122 -10.88 5.15 -3.30
N SER A 123 -9.75 4.59 -2.84
CA SER A 123 -8.70 4.11 -3.75
C SER A 123 -9.18 2.94 -4.62
N ALA A 124 -9.93 1.99 -4.04
CA ALA A 124 -10.49 0.85 -4.76
C ALA A 124 -11.54 1.31 -5.80
N GLU A 125 -12.41 2.24 -5.44
CA GLU A 125 -13.41 2.83 -6.33
C GLU A 125 -12.75 3.57 -7.51
N THR A 126 -11.68 4.31 -7.26
CA THR A 126 -10.91 5.00 -8.32
C THR A 126 -10.37 4.00 -9.35
N LEU A 127 -9.81 2.88 -8.89
CA LEU A 127 -9.30 1.82 -9.76
C LEU A 127 -10.45 1.14 -10.51
N TRP A 128 -11.53 0.79 -9.82
CA TRP A 128 -12.68 0.11 -10.40
C TRP A 128 -13.35 0.95 -11.50
N ASN A 129 -13.47 2.25 -11.29
CA ASN A 129 -14.06 3.17 -12.27
C ASN A 129 -13.31 3.19 -13.61
N ILE A 130 -12.02 2.87 -13.62
CA ILE A 130 -11.23 2.71 -14.84
C ILE A 130 -11.32 1.27 -15.34
N GLN A 131 -11.15 0.29 -14.44
CA GLN A 131 -11.10 -1.12 -14.77
C GLN A 131 -12.39 -1.64 -15.42
N LYS A 132 -13.56 -1.19 -14.94
CA LYS A 132 -14.88 -1.65 -15.43
C LYS A 132 -15.16 -1.29 -16.90
N ASP A 133 -14.48 -0.28 -17.41
CA ASP A 133 -14.65 0.21 -18.78
C ASP A 133 -13.64 -0.42 -19.76
N LEU A 134 -12.71 -1.24 -19.25
CA LEU A 134 -11.81 -2.04 -20.09
C LEU A 134 -12.63 -3.08 -20.84
N LYS A 135 -12.60 -3.02 -22.17
CA LYS A 135 -13.17 -4.04 -23.05
C LYS A 135 -12.16 -5.15 -23.25
N ASP A 136 -12.64 -6.38 -23.46
CA ASP A 136 -11.80 -7.54 -23.76
C ASP A 136 -10.79 -7.19 -24.87
N LEU A 137 -9.52 -7.46 -24.58
CA LEU A 137 -8.37 -7.32 -25.47
C LEU A 137 -8.19 -8.58 -26.32
#